data_AF-A0A376P5B8-F1
#
_entry.id   AF-A0A376P5B8-F1
#
_cell.length_a   1.000
_cell.length_b   1.000
_cell.length_c   1.000
_cell.angle_alpha   90.00
_cell.angle_beta   90.00
_cell.angle_gamma   90.00
#
_symmetry.space_group_name_H-M   'P 1'
#
loop_
_entity.id
_entity.type
_entity.pdbx_description
1 polymer ?
#
loop_
_entity_poly.entity_id
_entity_poly.type
_entity_poly.pdbx_seq_one_letter_code
_entity_poly.pdbx_strand_id
1 'polypeptide(L)'
;MLALTEQNAMYETFIQSFRPLVPLLKEAADELTPERAFHIQLLLIHFYRRVVLKDPLLPEELLPAHWAGHTARQLCINIYQRVAPAALAFVSEKGETSVGELPAPGSLYFQRFGGLNIEQEAICQFTR
;
A
#
# COMPACT_ATOMS: atom_id res chain seq x y z
N MET A 1 -7.89 26.72 6.23
CA MET A 1 -9.20 26.05 6.29
C MET A 1 -9.58 25.40 4.97
N LEU A 2 -9.59 26.12 3.83
CA LEU A 2 -9.92 25.57 2.49
C LEU A 2 -9.07 24.36 2.05
N ALA A 3 -7.76 24.39 2.31
CA ALA A 3 -6.86 23.28 1.96
C ALA A 3 -7.28 21.96 2.65
N LEU A 4 -7.56 22.01 3.96
CA LEU A 4 -7.99 20.84 4.74
C LEU A 4 -9.28 20.24 4.19
N THR A 5 -10.20 21.07 3.71
CA THR A 5 -11.43 20.57 3.07
C THR A 5 -11.13 19.80 1.76
N GLU A 6 -10.24 20.31 0.91
CA GLU A 6 -9.84 19.63 -0.32
C GLU A 6 -9.12 18.30 -0.03
N GLN A 7 -8.17 18.30 0.90
CA GLN A 7 -7.45 17.09 1.31
C GLN A 7 -8.40 16.05 1.90
N ASN A 8 -9.37 16.46 2.71
CA ASN A 8 -10.38 15.57 3.26
C ASN A 8 -11.22 14.91 2.15
N ALA A 9 -11.68 15.68 1.16
CA ALA A 9 -12.43 15.15 0.02
C ALA A 9 -11.59 14.17 -0.83
N MET A 10 -10.29 14.43 -0.98
CA MET A 10 -9.38 13.50 -1.63
C MET A 10 -9.23 12.19 -0.83
N TYR A 11 -9.17 12.25 0.51
CA TYR A 11 -9.17 11.06 1.35
C TYR A 11 -10.49 10.27 1.25
N GLU A 12 -11.64 10.95 1.24
CA GLU A 12 -12.94 10.31 1.06
C GLU A 12 -13.03 9.60 -0.30
N THR A 13 -12.56 10.24 -1.37
CA THR A 13 -12.50 9.64 -2.72
C THR A 13 -11.62 8.39 -2.74
N PHE A 14 -10.45 8.45 -2.08
CA PHE A 14 -9.58 7.29 -1.91
C PHE A 14 -10.29 6.16 -1.15
N ILE A 15 -10.94 6.47 -0.03
CA ILE A 15 -11.66 5.48 0.78
C ILE A 15 -12.77 4.82 -0.04
N GLN A 16 -13.57 5.59 -0.77
CA GLN A 16 -14.67 5.07 -1.59
C GLN A 16 -14.16 4.12 -2.67
N SER A 17 -13.03 4.44 -3.30
CA SER A 17 -12.46 3.64 -4.39
C SER A 17 -11.84 2.33 -3.91
N PHE A 18 -11.18 2.33 -2.74
CA PHE A 18 -10.40 1.19 -2.26
C PHE A 18 -11.11 0.33 -1.20
N ARG A 19 -12.11 0.85 -0.49
CA ARG A 19 -12.85 0.10 0.55
C ARG A 19 -13.45 -1.22 0.02
N PRO A 20 -14.02 -1.30 -1.19
CA PRO A 20 -14.56 -2.56 -1.72
C PRO A 20 -13.50 -3.66 -1.90
N LEU A 21 -12.22 -3.32 -2.03
CA LEU A 21 -11.17 -4.33 -2.19
C LEU A 21 -10.92 -5.14 -0.92
N VAL A 22 -11.26 -4.64 0.27
CA VAL A 22 -11.02 -5.35 1.53
C VAL A 22 -11.75 -6.71 1.59
N PRO A 23 -13.09 -6.77 1.39
CA PRO A 23 -13.78 -8.06 1.33
C PRO A 23 -13.36 -8.89 0.11
N LEU A 24 -13.16 -8.27 -1.06
CA LEU A 24 -12.75 -9.00 -2.27
C LEU A 24 -11.40 -9.72 -2.10
N LEU A 25 -10.41 -9.08 -1.47
CA LEU A 25 -9.11 -9.68 -1.19
C LEU A 25 -9.15 -10.76 -0.10
N LYS A 26 -10.21 -10.76 0.71
CA LYS A 26 -10.46 -11.81 1.70
C LYS A 26 -11.13 -13.02 1.06
N GLU A 27 -12.11 -12.80 0.20
CA GLU A 27 -12.90 -13.83 -0.48
C GLU A 27 -12.10 -14.51 -1.60
N ALA A 28 -11.42 -13.73 -2.45
CA ALA A 28 -10.65 -14.21 -3.58
C ALA A 28 -9.16 -14.40 -3.23
N ALA A 29 -8.87 -14.84 -2.00
CA ALA A 29 -7.51 -14.99 -1.49
C ALA A 29 -6.65 -15.91 -2.38
N ASP A 30 -7.23 -17.05 -2.77
CA ASP A 30 -6.55 -18.08 -3.55
C ASP A 30 -6.43 -17.71 -5.05
N GLU A 31 -7.17 -16.69 -5.50
CA GLU A 31 -7.17 -16.21 -6.89
C GLU A 31 -6.30 -14.95 -7.10
N LEU A 32 -5.68 -14.44 -6.03
CA LEU A 32 -4.83 -13.26 -6.09
C LEU A 32 -3.47 -13.61 -6.70
N THR A 33 -3.35 -13.43 -8.02
CA THR A 33 -2.09 -13.65 -8.72
C THR A 33 -1.03 -12.59 -8.35
N PRO A 34 0.28 -12.91 -8.45
CA PRO A 34 1.36 -11.95 -8.24
C PRO A 34 1.21 -10.65 -9.05
N GLU A 35 0.85 -10.75 -10.32
CA GLU A 35 0.62 -9.60 -11.20
C GLU A 35 -0.53 -8.71 -10.73
N ARG A 36 -1.68 -9.32 -10.36
CA ARG A 36 -2.83 -8.57 -9.82
C ARG A 36 -2.48 -7.88 -8.51
N ALA A 37 -1.77 -8.57 -7.62
CA ALA A 37 -1.30 -8.01 -6.37
C ALA A 37 -0.36 -6.80 -6.61
N PHE A 38 0.55 -6.90 -7.59
CA PHE A 38 1.40 -5.80 -8.01
C PHE A 38 0.60 -4.60 -8.52
N HIS A 39 -0.37 -4.81 -9.42
CA HIS A 39 -1.24 -3.74 -9.92
C HIS A 39 -2.02 -3.05 -8.80
N ILE A 40 -2.61 -3.82 -7.88
CA ILE A 40 -3.32 -3.28 -6.72
C ILE A 40 -2.38 -2.47 -5.84
N GLN A 41 -1.19 -2.99 -5.52
CA GLN A 41 -0.21 -2.29 -4.70
C GLN A 41 0.22 -0.97 -5.36
N LEU A 42 0.50 -0.99 -6.67
CA LEU A 42 0.89 0.19 -7.43
C LEU A 42 -0.19 1.27 -7.38
N LEU A 43 -1.43 0.92 -7.71
CA LEU A 43 -2.55 1.86 -7.71
C LEU A 43 -2.84 2.38 -6.31
N LEU A 44 -2.88 1.50 -5.31
CA LEU A 44 -3.09 1.88 -3.90
C LEU A 44 -2.10 2.94 -3.45
N ILE A 45 -0.80 2.70 -3.63
CA ILE A 45 0.25 3.63 -3.20
C ILE A 45 0.26 4.89 -4.06
N HIS A 46 0.01 4.78 -5.37
CA HIS A 46 -0.10 5.93 -6.25
C HIS A 46 -1.20 6.90 -5.77
N PHE A 47 -2.43 6.42 -5.58
CA PHE A 47 -3.55 7.25 -5.17
C PHE A 47 -3.39 7.75 -3.73
N TYR A 48 -2.89 6.94 -2.81
CA TYR A 48 -2.64 7.38 -1.43
C TYR A 48 -1.58 8.49 -1.37
N ARG A 49 -0.48 8.36 -2.13
CA ARG A 49 0.60 9.37 -2.18
C ARG A 49 0.12 10.72 -2.69
N ARG A 50 -0.84 10.76 -3.62
CA ARG A 50 -1.39 12.02 -4.15
C ARG A 50 -2.06 12.88 -3.07
N VAL A 51 -2.59 12.26 -2.01
CA VAL A 51 -3.24 12.96 -0.90
C VAL A 51 -2.27 13.22 0.23
N VAL A 52 -1.56 12.19 0.71
CA VAL A 52 -0.70 12.31 1.91
C VAL A 52 0.49 13.25 1.70
N LEU A 53 1.02 13.38 0.49
CA LEU A 53 2.10 14.34 0.20
C LEU A 53 1.64 15.79 0.25
N LYS A 54 0.32 16.03 0.22
CA LYS A 54 -0.27 17.34 0.41
C LYS A 54 -0.79 17.55 1.84
N ASP A 55 -0.77 16.52 2.68
CA ASP A 55 -1.25 16.60 4.07
C ASP A 55 -0.25 17.42 4.91
N PRO A 56 -0.71 18.49 5.61
CA PRO A 56 0.14 19.31 6.45
C PRO A 56 0.64 18.61 7.73
N LEU A 57 0.20 17.38 8.03
CA LEU A 57 0.59 16.59 9.21
C LEU A 57 0.36 17.33 10.53
N LEU A 58 -0.79 18.01 10.63
CA LEU A 58 -1.16 18.74 11.83
C LEU A 58 -1.42 17.79 13.01
N PRO A 59 -1.16 18.24 14.25
CA PRO A 59 -1.65 17.58 15.46
C PRO A 59 -3.17 17.35 15.39
N GLU A 60 -3.63 16.27 16.02
CA GLU A 60 -5.04 15.84 15.97
C GLU A 60 -6.01 16.92 16.46
N GLU A 61 -5.59 17.71 17.45
CA GLU A 61 -6.33 18.84 18.03
C GLU A 61 -6.67 19.94 17.01
N LEU A 62 -5.92 20.02 15.90
CA LEU A 62 -6.09 21.02 14.84
C LEU A 62 -6.80 20.46 13.61
N LEU A 63 -7.15 19.17 13.61
CA LEU A 63 -7.83 18.52 12.50
C LEU A 63 -9.34 18.78 12.56
N PRO A 64 -10.03 18.80 11.40
CA PRO A 64 -11.48 18.81 11.36
C PRO A 64 -12.08 17.57 12.05
N ALA A 65 -13.25 17.71 12.68
CA ALA A 65 -13.92 16.63 13.41
C ALA A 65 -14.18 15.35 12.57
N HIS A 66 -14.28 15.47 11.24
CA HIS A 66 -14.52 14.36 10.32
C HIS A 66 -13.31 14.08 9.42
N TRP A 67 -12.09 14.27 9.94
CA TRP A 67 -10.87 14.02 9.19
C TRP A 67 -10.74 12.55 8.76
N ALA A 68 -10.76 12.32 7.44
CA ALA A 68 -10.71 11.00 6.84
C ALA A 68 -9.30 10.40 6.77
N GLY A 69 -8.25 11.18 7.08
CA GLY A 69 -6.85 10.77 6.92
C GLY A 69 -6.47 9.51 7.70
N HIS A 70 -6.97 9.36 8.95
CA HIS A 70 -6.72 8.14 9.74
C HIS A 70 -7.36 6.91 9.12
N THR A 71 -8.63 7.01 8.70
CA THR A 71 -9.36 5.94 8.03
C THR A 71 -8.68 5.55 6.71
N ALA A 72 -8.26 6.53 5.91
CA ALA A 72 -7.53 6.29 4.66
C ALA A 72 -6.18 5.61 4.92
N ARG A 73 -5.44 6.03 5.95
CA ARG A 73 -4.17 5.40 6.35
C ARG A 73 -4.38 3.93 6.74
N GLN A 74 -5.36 3.64 7.59
CA GLN A 74 -5.64 2.26 8.01
C GLN A 74 -6.09 1.38 6.83
N LEU A 75 -6.94 1.91 5.95
CA LEU A 75 -7.34 1.20 4.73
C LEU A 75 -6.13 0.88 3.83
N CYS A 76 -5.23 1.85 3.66
CA CYS A 76 -3.99 1.67 2.90
C CYS A 76 -3.11 0.58 3.51
N ILE A 77 -2.90 0.59 4.83
CA ILE A 77 -2.12 -0.43 5.54
C ILE A 77 -2.71 -1.83 5.33
N ASN A 78 -4.01 -1.98 5.55
CA ASN A 78 -4.69 -3.27 5.46
C ASN A 78 -4.59 -3.90 4.06
N ILE A 79 -4.81 -3.09 3.02
CA ILE A 79 -4.69 -3.57 1.63
C ILE A 79 -3.22 -3.84 1.30
N TYR A 80 -2.30 -2.93 1.66
CA TYR A 80 -0.87 -3.07 1.35
C TYR A 80 -0.29 -4.35 1.93
N GLN A 81 -0.53 -4.62 3.23
CA GLN A 81 -0.02 -5.83 3.89
C GLN A 81 -0.54 -7.11 3.22
N ARG A 82 -1.78 -7.10 2.72
CA ARG A 82 -2.37 -8.25 2.05
C ARG A 82 -1.75 -8.54 0.68
N VAL A 83 -1.44 -7.50 -0.10
CA VAL A 83 -0.92 -7.66 -1.47
C VAL A 83 0.61 -7.72 -1.54
N ALA A 84 1.31 -7.21 -0.52
CA ALA A 84 2.76 -7.05 -0.55
C ALA A 84 3.57 -8.34 -0.85
N PRO A 85 3.25 -9.51 -0.26
CA PRO A 85 4.00 -10.73 -0.55
C PRO A 85 3.94 -11.11 -2.04
N ALA A 86 2.74 -11.17 -2.61
CA ALA A 86 2.53 -11.56 -4.01
C ALA A 86 3.02 -10.48 -4.99
N ALA A 87 2.86 -9.20 -4.65
CA ALA A 87 3.40 -8.10 -5.43
C ALA A 87 4.94 -8.12 -5.46
N LEU A 88 5.58 -8.48 -4.34
CA LEU A 88 7.04 -8.62 -4.29
C LEU A 88 7.50 -9.77 -5.17
N ALA A 89 6.85 -10.94 -5.10
CA ALA A 89 7.16 -12.07 -5.96
C ALA A 89 7.13 -11.70 -7.45
N PHE A 90 6.11 -10.94 -7.88
CA PHE A 90 6.03 -10.45 -9.26
C PHE A 90 7.20 -9.54 -9.64
N VAL A 91 7.54 -8.57 -8.79
CA VAL A 91 8.64 -7.63 -9.05
C VAL A 91 9.99 -8.35 -9.09
N SER A 92 10.19 -9.34 -8.23
CA SER A 92 11.42 -10.13 -8.23
C SER A 92 11.52 -11.06 -9.45
N GLU A 93 10.41 -11.60 -9.94
CA GLU A 93 10.40 -12.44 -11.14
C GLU A 93 10.57 -11.63 -12.44
N LYS A 94 9.96 -10.44 -12.52
CA LYS A 94 9.91 -9.64 -13.76
C LYS A 94 10.88 -8.47 -13.80
N GLY A 95 11.39 -8.05 -12.64
CA GLY A 95 12.27 -6.90 -12.52
C GLY A 95 13.71 -7.26 -12.85
N GLU A 96 14.40 -6.34 -13.53
CA GLU A 96 15.81 -6.44 -13.82
C GLU A 96 16.50 -5.09 -13.56
N THR A 97 17.80 -5.16 -13.32
CA THR A 97 18.70 -4.02 -13.32
C THR A 97 19.44 -3.95 -14.65
N SER A 98 20.14 -2.85 -14.91
CA SER A 98 21.00 -2.73 -16.08
C SER A 98 22.17 -3.72 -16.10
N VAL A 99 22.40 -4.47 -15.01
CA VAL A 99 23.53 -5.40 -14.84
C VAL A 99 23.09 -6.83 -14.48
N GLY A 100 21.80 -7.15 -14.57
CA GLY A 100 21.27 -8.49 -14.27
C GLY A 100 20.03 -8.46 -13.38
N GLU A 101 19.77 -9.55 -12.68
CA GLU A 101 18.57 -9.74 -11.86
C GLU A 101 18.40 -8.69 -10.76
N LEU A 102 17.14 -8.47 -10.36
CA LEU A 102 16.82 -7.53 -9.30
C LEU A 102 17.27 -8.09 -7.93
N PRO A 103 18.06 -7.33 -7.13
CA PRO A 103 18.46 -7.80 -5.81
C PRO A 103 17.25 -7.90 -4.87
N ALA A 104 17.41 -8.72 -3.83
CA ALA A 104 16.43 -8.80 -2.75
C ALA A 104 16.16 -7.42 -2.11
N PRO A 105 14.93 -7.16 -1.62
CA PRO A 105 14.62 -5.89 -0.97
C PRO A 105 15.49 -5.62 0.26
N GLY A 106 15.93 -4.37 0.41
CA GLY A 106 16.62 -3.93 1.63
C GLY A 106 15.70 -3.94 2.87
N SER A 107 16.29 -3.91 4.07
CA SER A 107 15.58 -4.03 5.37
C SER A 107 14.42 -3.05 5.56
N LEU A 108 14.56 -1.81 5.05
CA LEU A 108 13.52 -0.78 5.12
C LEU A 108 12.20 -1.19 4.43
N TYR A 109 12.26 -2.10 3.44
CA TYR A 109 11.06 -2.62 2.80
C TYR A 109 10.15 -3.33 3.81
N PHE A 110 10.73 -4.17 4.66
CA PHE A 110 10.00 -4.96 5.65
C PHE A 110 9.50 -4.14 6.84
N GLN A 111 10.06 -2.93 7.06
CA GLN A 111 9.63 -1.99 8.09
C GLN A 111 8.46 -1.10 7.66
N ARG A 112 8.02 -1.17 6.39
CA ARG A 112 6.92 -0.34 5.88
C ARG A 112 5.66 -0.56 6.73
N PHE A 113 4.99 0.55 7.01
CA PHE A 113 3.75 0.58 7.81
C PHE A 113 3.87 -0.04 9.21
N GLY A 114 5.08 -0.02 9.80
CA GLY A 114 5.33 -0.58 11.14
C GLY A 114 5.68 -2.07 11.12
N GLY A 115 5.84 -2.67 9.95
CA GLY A 115 6.16 -4.08 9.79
C GLY A 115 5.25 -4.75 8.77
N LEU A 116 5.85 -5.49 7.83
CA LEU A 116 5.13 -6.37 6.92
C LEU A 116 5.14 -7.79 7.46
N ASN A 117 3.97 -8.43 7.53
CA ASN A 117 3.84 -9.86 7.80
C ASN A 117 4.13 -10.65 6.52
N ILE A 118 5.38 -10.62 6.08
CA ILE A 118 5.86 -11.45 4.97
C ILE A 118 6.62 -12.60 5.63
N GLU A 119 6.09 -13.82 5.53
CA GLU A 119 6.76 -15.00 6.05
C GLU A 119 8.12 -15.19 5.36
N GLN A 120 9.11 -15.65 6.13
CA GLN A 120 10.50 -15.79 5.69
C GLN A 120 10.68 -16.75 4.49
N GLU A 121 9.71 -17.62 4.21
CA GLU A 121 9.73 -18.52 3.05
C GLU A 121 9.70 -17.78 1.70
N ALA A 122 9.03 -16.63 1.62
CA ALA A 122 9.08 -15.79 0.42
C ALA A 122 10.47 -15.17 0.23
N ILE A 123 11.16 -14.84 1.33
CA ILE A 123 12.50 -14.23 1.30
C ILE A 123 13.55 -15.22 0.78
N CYS A 124 13.44 -16.49 1.17
CA CYS A 124 14.36 -17.55 0.74
C CYS A 124 14.25 -17.93 -0.74
N GLN A 125 13.17 -17.57 -1.43
CA GLN A 125 13.06 -17.74 -2.89
C GLN A 125 13.86 -16.69 -3.68
N PHE A 126 14.29 -15.58 -3.06
CA PHE A 126 15.05 -14.50 -3.69
C PHE A 126 16.58 -14.67 -3.66
N THR A 127 17.07 -15.79 -3.13
CA THR A 127 18.51 -16.11 -3.03
C THR A 127 18.91 -17.35 -3.83
N ARG A 128 18.13 -17.72 -4.85
CA ARG A 128 18.48 -18.84 -5.75
C ARG A 128 18.89 -18.34 -7.12
#